data_AF-A0AAW1WKL1-F1
#
_entry.id   AF-A0AAW1WKL1-F1
#
_cell.length_a   1.000
_cell.length_b   1.000
_cell.length_c   1.000
_cell.angle_alpha   90.00
_cell.angle_beta   90.00
_cell.angle_gamma   90.00
#
_symmetry.space_group_name_H-M   'P 1'
#
loop_
_entity.id
_entity.type
_entity.pdbx_description
1 polymer ?
#
loop_
_entity_poly.entity_id
_entity_poly.type
_entity_poly.pdbx_seq_one_letter_code
_entity_poly.pdbx_strand_id
1 'polypeptide(L)'
;MALEFRSYKDDAWYDARVMTEGRGGCRLRIKFFNFGDDEDEVVHAKHLKKLEDVDALRSRFRNISIQFQDSDCSRVEPGLLVCAARPVGANDRKFYDAILKEVVHEEHRFVGVEQVCTCSFILDWNDSAEPGSCTIENICRVQNTADEELDPVLISFLNQAREKIESTFCNPLRISSAAAYDLRKRLTASFSQP
;
A
#
# COMPACT_ATOMS: atom_id res chain seq x y z
N MET A 1 -9.49 8.61 7.63
CA MET A 1 -9.25 7.51 8.58
C MET A 1 -7.75 7.30 8.70
N ALA A 2 -7.28 6.68 9.77
CA ALA A 2 -5.87 6.31 9.90
C ALA A 2 -5.63 4.99 9.16
N LEU A 3 -4.50 4.89 8.48
CA LEU A 3 -4.05 3.72 7.74
C LEU A 3 -2.53 3.61 7.82
N GLU A 4 -1.97 2.49 7.41
CA GLU A 4 -0.52 2.33 7.25
C GLU A 4 -0.15 2.54 5.78
N PHE A 5 0.91 3.32 5.56
CA PHE A 5 1.50 3.54 4.24
C PHE A 5 2.97 3.11 4.21
N ARG A 6 3.33 2.33 3.19
CA ARG A 6 4.72 1.95 2.92
C ARG A 6 5.42 3.02 2.08
N SER A 7 6.29 3.81 2.72
CA SER A 7 6.98 4.97 2.12
C SER A 7 7.75 4.61 0.85
N TYR A 8 7.77 5.52 -0.13
CA TYR A 8 8.64 5.38 -1.30
C TYR A 8 10.12 5.64 -1.00
N LYS A 9 10.44 6.30 0.13
CA LYS A 9 11.82 6.71 0.48
C LYS A 9 12.65 5.55 1.02
N ASP A 10 12.05 4.68 1.83
CA ASP A 10 12.78 3.65 2.57
C ASP A 10 12.02 2.32 2.73
N ASP A 11 10.85 2.19 2.10
CA ASP A 11 9.96 1.03 2.17
C ASP A 11 9.54 0.62 3.60
N ALA A 12 9.69 1.50 4.59
CA ALA A 12 9.14 1.32 5.92
C ALA A 12 7.65 1.69 5.97
N TRP A 13 6.94 1.07 6.92
CA TRP A 13 5.52 1.33 7.19
C TRP A 13 5.36 2.44 8.22
N TYR A 14 4.45 3.36 7.94
CA TYR A 14 4.13 4.51 8.78
C TYR A 14 2.63 4.68 8.92
N ASP A 15 2.19 5.09 10.10
CA ASP A 15 0.84 5.59 10.29
C ASP A 15 0.66 6.86 9.46
N ALA A 16 -0.39 6.88 8.65
CA ALA A 16 -0.71 8.00 7.79
C ALA A 16 -2.22 8.20 7.64
N ARG A 17 -2.56 9.34 7.07
CA ARG A 17 -3.89 9.62 6.52
C ARG A 17 -3.74 10.13 5.09
N VAL A 18 -4.78 9.94 4.29
CA VAL A 18 -4.80 10.40 2.90
C VAL A 18 -5.76 11.56 2.71
N MET A 19 -5.42 12.42 1.75
CA MET A 19 -6.31 13.47 1.27
C MET A 19 -6.07 13.70 -0.22
N THR A 20 -7.14 14.00 -0.98
CA THR A 20 -7.00 14.42 -2.37
C THR A 20 -6.86 15.94 -2.46
N GLU A 21 -6.03 16.39 -3.39
CA GLU A 21 -5.81 17.81 -3.61
C GLU A 21 -5.63 18.16 -5.11
N GLY A 22 -5.75 19.44 -5.42
CA GLY A 22 -5.69 19.94 -6.80
C GLY A 22 -7.03 19.82 -7.55
N ARG A 23 -7.08 20.36 -8.77
CA ARG A 23 -8.29 20.38 -9.58
C ARG A 23 -8.77 18.96 -9.87
N GLY A 24 -9.99 18.65 -9.44
CA GLY A 24 -10.60 17.33 -9.61
C GLY A 24 -9.91 16.20 -8.84
N GLY A 25 -9.22 16.51 -7.73
CA GLY A 25 -8.60 15.48 -6.88
C GLY A 25 -7.44 14.74 -7.56
N CYS A 26 -6.73 15.38 -8.48
CA CYS A 26 -5.72 14.74 -9.32
C CYS A 26 -4.41 14.37 -8.61
N ARG A 27 -4.29 14.69 -7.32
CA ARG A 27 -3.16 14.32 -6.46
C ARG A 27 -3.69 13.68 -5.19
N LEU A 28 -3.07 12.58 -4.81
CA LEU A 28 -3.25 11.94 -3.51
C LEU A 28 -2.06 12.34 -2.63
N ARG A 29 -2.33 13.04 -1.54
CA ARG A 29 -1.34 13.37 -0.52
C ARG A 29 -1.45 12.36 0.61
N ILE A 30 -0.33 11.75 0.95
CA ILE A 30 -0.13 10.88 2.10
C ILE A 30 0.52 11.74 3.18
N LYS A 31 -0.19 11.87 4.30
CA LYS A 31 0.24 12.67 5.43
C LYS A 31 0.57 11.77 6.60
N PHE A 32 1.85 11.74 6.97
CA PHE A 32 2.34 10.91 8.06
C PHE A 32 1.95 11.49 9.43
N PHE A 33 1.58 10.63 10.38
CA PHE A 33 1.36 11.06 11.75
C PHE A 33 2.68 11.39 12.43
N ASN A 34 2.69 12.42 13.28
CA ASN A 34 3.87 12.88 14.04
C ASN A 34 5.02 13.48 13.21
N PHE A 35 4.84 13.68 11.90
CA PHE A 35 5.78 14.37 11.02
C PHE A 35 5.17 15.67 10.47
N GLY A 36 6.04 16.58 10.04
CA GLY A 36 5.64 17.82 9.39
C GLY A 36 5.18 17.60 7.95
N ASP A 37 4.48 18.59 7.39
CA ASP A 37 3.98 18.59 6.00
C ASP A 37 5.10 18.48 4.95
N ASP A 38 6.35 18.78 5.32
CA ASP A 38 7.55 18.62 4.51
C ASP A 38 7.93 17.16 4.26
N GLU A 39 7.48 16.24 5.11
CA GLU A 39 7.70 14.81 4.94
C GLU A 39 6.57 14.12 4.16
N ASP A 40 5.43 14.79 3.93
CA ASP A 40 4.29 14.25 3.19
C ASP A 40 4.72 13.75 1.80
N GLU A 41 4.17 12.60 1.39
CA GLU A 41 4.39 12.06 0.04
C GLU A 41 3.17 12.35 -0.86
N VAL A 42 3.43 12.67 -2.13
CA VAL A 42 2.37 13.08 -3.06
C VAL A 42 2.43 12.25 -4.34
N VAL A 43 1.33 11.58 -4.64
CA VAL A 43 1.15 10.80 -5.87
C VAL A 43 0.24 11.55 -6.83
N HIS A 44 0.76 11.86 -8.01
CA HIS A 44 -0.05 12.46 -9.07
C HIS A 44 -0.72 11.38 -9.92
N ALA A 45 -2.03 11.49 -10.14
CA ALA A 45 -2.77 10.58 -11.01
C ALA A 45 -2.22 10.53 -12.45
N LYS A 46 -1.54 11.59 -12.91
CA LYS A 46 -0.89 11.64 -14.23
C LYS A 46 0.31 10.68 -14.35
N HIS A 47 0.86 10.22 -13.23
CA HIS A 47 1.98 9.27 -13.21
C HIS A 47 1.50 7.81 -13.24
N LEU A 48 0.22 7.56 -12.96
CA LEU A 48 -0.41 6.24 -13.07
C LEU A 48 -0.86 6.04 -14.52
N LYS A 49 -0.07 5.31 -15.31
CA LYS A 49 -0.27 5.13 -16.76
C LYS A 49 -0.85 3.76 -17.10
N LYS A 50 -0.61 2.77 -16.26
CA LYS A 50 -1.07 1.38 -16.40
C LYS A 50 -1.80 0.93 -15.15
N LEU A 51 -2.64 -0.10 -15.29
CA LEU A 51 -3.32 -0.72 -14.14
C LEU A 51 -2.31 -1.23 -13.11
N GLU A 52 -1.17 -1.75 -13.55
CA GLU A 52 -0.04 -2.15 -12.70
C GLU A 52 0.47 -1.01 -11.80
N ASP A 53 0.47 0.25 -12.27
CA ASP A 53 0.88 1.39 -11.45
C ASP A 53 -0.13 1.66 -10.33
N VAL A 54 -1.41 1.45 -10.61
CA VAL A 54 -2.50 1.60 -9.63
C VAL A 54 -2.44 0.47 -8.60
N ASP A 55 -2.21 -0.77 -9.05
CA ASP A 55 -2.04 -1.93 -8.17
C ASP A 55 -0.79 -1.77 -7.28
N ALA A 56 0.32 -1.27 -7.84
CA ALA A 56 1.53 -0.96 -7.09
C ALA A 56 1.28 0.13 -6.03
N LEU A 57 0.55 1.20 -6.37
CA LEU A 57 0.14 2.21 -5.40
C LEU A 57 -0.74 1.61 -4.29
N ARG A 58 -1.77 0.84 -4.66
CA ARG A 58 -2.70 0.19 -3.73
C ARG A 58 -1.98 -0.75 -2.76
N SER A 59 -0.97 -1.48 -3.23
CA SER A 59 -0.17 -2.41 -2.41
C SER A 59 0.63 -1.74 -1.28
N ARG A 60 0.79 -0.41 -1.34
CA ARG A 60 1.47 0.37 -0.30
C ARG A 60 0.55 0.84 0.82
N PHE A 61 -0.74 0.50 0.78
CA PHE A 61 -1.71 0.87 1.81
C PHE A 61 -2.33 -0.37 2.46
N ARG A 62 -2.55 -0.30 3.77
CA ARG A 62 -3.32 -1.29 4.54
C ARG A 62 -3.90 -0.67 5.81
N ASN A 63 -4.74 -1.41 6.52
CA ASN A 63 -5.18 -1.03 7.85
C ASN A 63 -4.03 -1.07 8.86
N ILE A 64 -4.13 -0.25 9.90
CA ILE A 64 -3.16 -0.21 11.01
C ILE A 64 -2.95 -1.63 11.55
N SER A 65 -1.71 -2.08 11.64
CA SER A 65 -1.34 -3.39 12.17
C SER A 65 -1.70 -3.46 13.66
N ILE A 66 -2.13 -4.64 14.12
CA ILE A 66 -2.59 -4.81 15.50
C ILE A 66 -1.40 -5.22 16.37
N GLN A 67 -1.08 -4.44 17.39
CA GLN A 67 -0.02 -4.79 18.33
C GLN A 67 -0.38 -6.05 19.12
N PHE A 68 0.58 -6.99 19.20
CA PHE A 68 0.44 -8.15 20.08
C PHE A 68 0.49 -7.74 21.55
N GLN A 69 -0.36 -8.35 22.37
CA GLN A 69 -0.33 -8.17 23.82
C GLN A 69 0.58 -9.23 24.46
N ASP A 70 1.06 -9.00 25.68
CA ASP A 70 1.94 -9.92 26.40
C ASP A 70 1.39 -11.36 26.48
N SER A 71 0.07 -11.51 26.58
CA SER A 71 -0.62 -12.80 26.60
C SER A 71 -0.71 -13.50 25.24
N ASP A 72 -0.52 -12.76 24.13
CA ASP A 72 -0.69 -13.29 22.78
C ASP A 72 0.51 -14.12 22.31
N CYS A 73 1.67 -14.05 22.98
CA CYS A 73 2.91 -14.71 22.56
C CYS A 73 2.72 -16.22 22.29
N SER A 74 1.88 -16.88 23.08
CA SER A 74 1.57 -18.31 22.98
C SER A 74 0.66 -18.68 21.82
N ARG A 75 0.02 -17.69 21.20
CA ARG A 75 -0.96 -17.84 20.12
C ARG A 75 -0.42 -17.41 18.76
N VAL A 76 0.81 -16.91 18.70
CA VAL A 76 1.44 -16.47 17.46
C VAL A 76 2.06 -17.67 16.77
N GLU A 77 1.64 -17.94 15.54
CA GLU A 77 2.06 -19.11 14.77
C GLU A 77 3.12 -18.75 13.71
N PRO A 78 4.15 -19.59 13.51
CA PRO A 78 5.08 -19.47 12.39
C PRO A 78 4.37 -19.36 11.02
N GLY A 79 4.98 -18.61 10.11
CA GLY A 79 4.42 -18.30 8.79
C GLY A 79 3.55 -17.04 8.75
N LEU A 80 3.26 -16.44 9.90
CA LEU A 80 2.48 -15.21 9.98
C LEU A 80 3.26 -14.00 9.40
N LEU A 81 2.60 -13.23 8.56
CA LEU A 81 3.08 -11.92 8.12
C LEU A 81 2.93 -10.91 9.27
N VAL A 82 4.05 -10.31 9.67
CA VAL A 82 4.13 -9.36 10.77
C VAL A 82 4.79 -8.07 10.32
N CYS A 83 4.45 -6.97 10.98
CA CYS A 83 5.13 -5.71 10.86
C CYS A 83 5.98 -5.51 12.12
N ALA A 84 7.29 -5.47 11.96
CA ALA A 84 8.21 -5.49 13.10
C ALA A 84 9.21 -4.34 13.03
N ALA A 85 9.57 -3.81 14.20
CA ALA A 85 10.55 -2.76 14.33
C ALA A 85 11.95 -3.33 14.11
N ARG A 86 12.71 -2.69 13.23
CA ARG A 86 14.12 -2.94 12.97
C ARG A 86 14.92 -1.68 13.30
N PRO A 87 16.03 -1.79 14.05
CA PRO A 87 16.93 -0.66 14.26
C PRO A 87 17.45 -0.11 12.94
N VAL A 88 17.39 1.20 12.77
CA VAL A 88 17.98 1.93 11.65
C VAL A 88 18.95 2.95 12.23
N GLY A 89 20.24 2.61 12.26
CA GLY A 89 21.24 3.40 12.99
C GLY A 89 21.11 3.27 14.51
N ALA A 90 21.67 4.23 15.24
CA ALA A 90 21.85 4.10 16.70
C ALA A 90 20.60 4.39 17.53
N ASN A 91 19.70 5.27 17.05
CA ASN A 91 18.60 5.83 17.85
C ASN A 91 17.25 5.83 17.13
N ASP A 92 17.15 5.18 15.98
CA ASP A 92 15.92 5.14 15.21
C ASP A 92 15.49 3.69 14.95
N ARG A 93 14.18 3.49 14.86
CA ARG A 93 13.56 2.21 14.57
C ARG A 93 12.48 2.43 13.54
N LYS A 94 12.50 1.59 12.52
CA LYS A 94 11.50 1.62 11.45
C LYS A 94 10.82 0.28 11.36
N PHE A 95 9.58 0.30 10.90
CA PHE A 95 8.74 -0.88 10.85
C PHE A 95 8.75 -1.46 9.43
N TYR A 96 9.04 -2.75 9.33
CA TYR A 96 9.13 -3.47 8.06
C TYR A 96 8.31 -4.76 8.12
N ASP A 97 7.93 -5.27 6.96
CA ASP A 97 7.29 -6.58 6.88
C ASP A 97 8.32 -7.70 7.01
N ALA A 98 7.96 -8.72 7.78
CA ALA A 98 8.71 -9.95 7.92
C ALA A 98 7.76 -11.14 8.05
N ILE A 99 8.29 -12.34 7.79
CA ILE A 99 7.60 -13.59 8.11
C ILE A 99 8.12 -14.10 9.44
N LEU A 100 7.21 -14.36 10.38
CA LEU A 100 7.55 -15.00 11.64
C LEU A 100 8.01 -16.44 11.38
N LYS A 101 9.21 -16.79 11.82
CA LYS A 101 9.75 -18.15 11.69
C LYS A 101 9.54 -18.99 12.94
N GLU A 102 9.75 -18.38 14.10
CA GLU A 102 9.73 -19.09 15.37
C GLU A 102 9.46 -18.11 16.52
N VAL A 103 8.84 -18.61 17.58
CA VAL A 103 8.74 -17.93 18.86
C VAL A 103 9.59 -18.69 19.87
N VAL A 104 10.64 -18.04 20.37
CA VAL A 104 11.46 -18.56 21.47
C VAL A 104 10.78 -18.18 22.77
N HIS A 105 10.13 -19.16 23.40
CA HIS A 105 9.40 -18.94 24.64
C HIS A 105 10.34 -18.87 25.84
N GLU A 106 10.13 -17.82 26.65
CA GLU A 106 10.85 -17.60 27.90
C GLU A 106 9.87 -17.43 29.06
N GLU A 107 10.35 -17.63 30.29
CA GLU A 107 9.54 -17.34 31.47
C GLU A 107 9.23 -15.84 31.53
N HIS A 108 7.94 -15.52 31.50
CA HIS A 108 7.48 -14.14 31.61
C HIS A 108 7.88 -13.53 32.95
N ARG A 109 8.22 -12.25 32.91
CA ARG A 109 8.55 -11.49 34.11
C ARG A 109 7.29 -10.84 34.67
N PHE A 110 7.17 -10.77 35.99
CA PHE A 110 6.12 -9.98 36.64
C PHE A 110 6.69 -8.66 37.17
N VAL A 111 6.02 -7.55 36.83
CA VAL A 111 6.30 -6.22 37.36
C VAL A 111 5.10 -5.80 38.20
N GLY A 112 5.17 -6.06 39.51
CA GLY A 112 4.02 -5.91 40.39
C GLY A 112 2.96 -6.97 40.07
N VAL A 113 1.83 -6.53 39.51
CA VAL A 113 0.70 -7.41 39.11
C VAL A 113 0.64 -7.67 37.60
N GLU A 114 1.44 -6.96 36.81
CA GLU A 114 1.44 -7.06 35.35
C GLU A 114 2.47 -8.09 34.89
N GLN A 115 2.05 -8.96 33.98
CA GLN A 115 2.91 -9.94 33.32
C GLN A 115 3.50 -9.30 32.07
N VAL A 116 4.82 -9.29 31.95
CA VAL A 116 5.56 -8.78 30.80
C VAL A 116 6.15 -9.95 30.03
N CYS A 117 5.88 -10.01 28.73
CA CYS A 117 6.41 -11.04 27.87
C CYS A 117 7.92 -10.82 27.63
N THR A 118 8.69 -11.89 27.81
CA THR A 118 10.13 -11.96 27.58
C THR A 118 10.48 -12.82 26.37
N CYS A 119 9.47 -13.39 25.68
CA CYS A 119 9.66 -14.21 24.50
C CYS A 119 10.32 -13.40 23.36
N SER A 120 11.12 -14.10 22.57
CA SER A 120 11.75 -13.53 21.37
C SER A 120 11.09 -14.09 20.10
N PHE A 121 10.84 -13.22 19.13
CA PHE A 121 10.22 -13.56 17.85
C PHE A 121 11.30 -13.54 16.76
N ILE A 122 11.54 -14.69 16.14
CA ILE A 122 12.54 -14.84 15.07
C ILE A 122 11.89 -14.54 13.73
N LEU A 123 12.50 -13.63 12.97
CA LEU A 123 11.92 -13.02 11.78
C LEU A 123 12.80 -13.27 10.55
N ASP A 124 12.14 -13.49 9.43
CA ASP A 124 12.75 -13.53 8.09
C ASP A 124 12.28 -12.30 7.31
N TRP A 125 13.21 -11.38 7.07
CA TRP A 125 12.91 -10.11 6.42
C TRP A 125 12.87 -10.30 4.91
N ASN A 126 11.93 -9.64 4.24
CA ASN A 126 11.84 -9.73 2.79
C ASN A 126 13.04 -9.08 2.07
N ASP A 127 13.75 -8.18 2.73
CA ASP A 127 14.83 -7.36 2.18
C ASP A 127 16.23 -7.69 2.74
N SER A 128 16.34 -8.71 3.61
CA SER A 128 17.61 -9.13 4.22
C SER A 128 17.74 -10.65 4.25
N ALA A 129 18.93 -11.15 3.91
CA ALA A 129 19.26 -12.57 4.02
C ALA A 129 19.52 -13.02 5.46
N GLU A 130 19.83 -12.06 6.35
CA GLU A 130 20.05 -12.36 7.77
C GLU A 130 18.73 -12.32 8.53
N PRO A 131 18.42 -13.35 9.34
CA PRO A 131 17.25 -13.34 10.19
C PRO A 131 17.38 -12.27 11.27
N GLY A 132 16.25 -11.69 11.67
CA GLY A 132 16.18 -10.78 12.81
C GLY A 132 15.52 -11.41 14.02
N SER A 133 15.58 -10.69 15.14
CA SER A 133 14.74 -10.98 16.29
C SER A 133 14.18 -9.69 16.89
N CYS A 134 13.01 -9.80 17.52
CA CYS A 134 12.40 -8.71 18.27
C CYS A 134 11.58 -9.24 19.45
N THR A 135 11.17 -8.33 20.33
CA THR A 135 10.29 -8.59 21.48
C THR A 135 8.84 -8.23 21.15
N ILE A 136 7.88 -8.63 21.99
CA ILE A 136 6.45 -8.46 21.70
C ILE A 136 6.01 -7.00 21.49
N GLU A 137 6.65 -6.07 22.18
CA GLU A 137 6.41 -4.62 22.04
C GLU A 137 6.77 -4.07 20.65
N ASN A 138 7.63 -4.79 19.91
CA ASN A 138 8.21 -4.35 18.65
C ASN A 138 7.67 -5.13 17.45
N ILE A 139 6.54 -5.82 17.59
CA ILE A 139 5.93 -6.66 16.55
C ILE A 139 4.41 -6.50 16.55
N CYS A 140 3.86 -6.33 15.35
CA CYS A 140 2.42 -6.17 15.12
C CYS A 140 1.94 -7.20 14.10
N ARG A 141 0.69 -7.66 14.25
CA ARG A 141 0.01 -8.50 13.29
C ARG A 141 -0.49 -7.67 12.11
N VAL A 142 -0.06 -8.03 10.91
CA VAL A 142 -0.59 -7.43 9.67
C VAL A 142 -2.01 -7.92 9.44
N GLN A 143 -2.91 -6.98 9.16
CA GLN A 143 -4.30 -7.28 8.84
C GLN A 143 -4.47 -7.53 7.34
N ASN A 144 -5.19 -8.59 6.98
CA ASN A 144 -5.64 -8.77 5.61
C ASN A 144 -6.73 -7.73 5.31
N THR A 145 -6.36 -6.68 4.58
CA THR A 145 -7.22 -5.51 4.38
C THR A 145 -7.93 -5.59 3.04
N ALA A 146 -9.26 -5.77 3.06
CA ALA A 146 -10.08 -5.65 1.88
C ALA A 146 -10.20 -4.18 1.44
N ASP A 147 -10.42 -3.94 0.15
CA ASP A 147 -10.57 -2.57 -0.40
C ASP A 147 -11.72 -1.80 0.27
N GLU A 148 -12.78 -2.50 0.64
CA GLU A 148 -13.96 -1.93 1.30
C GLU A 148 -13.68 -1.37 2.70
N GLU A 149 -12.60 -1.82 3.34
CA GLU A 149 -12.20 -1.40 4.69
C GLU A 149 -11.23 -0.21 4.68
N LEU A 150 -10.70 0.15 3.51
CA LEU A 150 -9.76 1.25 3.37
C LEU A 150 -10.44 2.63 3.32
N ASP A 151 -9.62 3.67 3.45
CA ASP A 151 -10.09 5.04 3.37
C ASP A 151 -10.82 5.32 2.03
N PRO A 152 -12.09 5.78 2.07
CA PRO A 152 -12.87 6.08 0.87
C PRO A 152 -12.20 7.09 -0.06
N VAL A 153 -11.38 8.01 0.47
CA VAL A 153 -10.62 8.97 -0.32
C VAL A 153 -9.56 8.25 -1.17
N LEU A 154 -8.86 7.27 -0.59
CA LEU A 154 -7.91 6.43 -1.31
C LEU A 154 -8.63 5.61 -2.38
N ILE A 155 -9.70 4.91 -2.01
CA ILE A 155 -10.45 4.05 -2.93
C ILE A 155 -11.03 4.86 -4.10
N SER A 156 -11.62 6.02 -3.82
CA SER A 156 -12.12 6.93 -4.87
C SER A 156 -11.01 7.38 -5.81
N PHE A 157 -9.83 7.73 -5.29
CA PHE A 157 -8.69 8.13 -6.11
C PHE A 157 -8.18 6.99 -7.00
N LEU A 158 -8.06 5.78 -6.46
CA LEU A 158 -7.63 4.59 -7.21
C LEU A 158 -8.63 4.26 -8.33
N ASN A 159 -9.93 4.29 -8.06
CA ASN A 159 -10.97 4.02 -9.04
C ASN A 159 -10.95 5.06 -10.18
N GLN A 160 -10.85 6.35 -9.84
CA GLN A 160 -10.72 7.41 -10.86
C GLN A 160 -9.48 7.23 -11.73
N ALA A 161 -8.36 6.78 -11.16
CA ALA A 161 -7.15 6.48 -11.91
C ALA A 161 -7.37 5.30 -12.88
N ARG A 162 -8.01 4.21 -12.43
CA ARG A 162 -8.36 3.05 -13.28
C ARG A 162 -9.27 3.44 -14.43
N GLU A 163 -10.38 4.12 -14.14
CA GLU A 163 -11.36 4.57 -15.14
C GLU A 163 -10.71 5.46 -16.21
N LYS A 164 -9.78 6.33 -15.81
CA LYS A 164 -9.04 7.19 -16.75
C LYS A 164 -8.12 6.39 -17.67
N ILE A 165 -7.47 5.36 -17.14
CA ILE A 165 -6.61 4.47 -17.91
C ILE A 165 -7.47 3.69 -18.91
N GLU A 166 -8.55 3.07 -18.46
CA GLU A 166 -9.48 2.29 -19.29
C GLU A 166 -10.15 3.14 -20.37
N SER A 167 -10.64 4.33 -20.04
CA SER A 167 -11.23 5.26 -21.03
C SER A 167 -10.23 5.76 -22.07
N THR A 168 -8.93 5.77 -21.76
CA THR A 168 -7.87 6.04 -22.74
C THR A 168 -7.71 4.87 -23.72
N PHE A 169 -7.88 3.63 -23.26
CA PHE A 169 -7.85 2.43 -24.11
C PHE A 169 -9.13 2.25 -24.94
N CYS A 170 -10.29 2.63 -24.41
CA CYS A 170 -11.59 2.55 -25.10
C CYS A 170 -11.87 3.72 -26.06
N ASN A 171 -10.85 4.47 -26.48
CA ASN A 171 -10.97 5.51 -27.50
C ASN A 171 -10.39 4.99 -28.85
N PRO A 172 -11.06 4.07 -29.57
CA PRO A 172 -10.66 3.76 -30.93
C PRO A 172 -10.98 4.97 -31.81
N LEU A 173 -9.92 5.60 -32.33
CA LEU A 173 -9.91 6.51 -33.48
C LEU A 173 -11.13 7.44 -33.60
N ARG A 174 -10.95 8.72 -33.23
CA ARG A 174 -11.71 9.80 -33.87
C ARG A 174 -11.43 9.75 -35.37
N ILE A 175 -12.24 9.01 -36.11
CA ILE A 175 -12.34 9.17 -37.56
C ILE A 175 -12.78 10.62 -37.75
N SER A 176 -11.86 11.46 -38.22
CA SER A 176 -12.23 12.81 -38.65
C SER A 176 -13.33 12.68 -39.71
N SER A 177 -14.34 13.53 -39.64
CA SER A 177 -15.47 13.54 -40.59
C SER A 177 -15.04 13.64 -42.06
N ALA A 178 -13.80 14.05 -42.33
CA ALA A 178 -13.17 14.06 -43.64
C ALA A 178 -12.91 12.63 -44.20
N ALA A 179 -12.48 11.67 -43.37
CA ALA A 179 -12.17 10.31 -43.84
C ALA A 179 -13.43 9.47 -44.13
N ALA A 180 -14.56 9.78 -43.47
CA ALA A 180 -15.84 9.13 -43.72
C ALA A 180 -16.47 9.54 -45.08
N TYR A 181 -16.19 10.76 -45.56
CA TYR A 181 -16.69 11.24 -46.85
C TYR A 181 -15.99 10.57 -48.05
N ASP A 182 -14.70 10.29 -47.92
CA ASP A 182 -13.89 9.72 -49.01
C ASP A 182 -14.17 8.23 -49.24
N LEU A 183 -14.46 7.48 -48.18
CA LEU A 183 -14.83 6.06 -48.31
C LEU A 183 -16.19 5.87 -48.99
N ARG A 184 -17.16 6.77 -48.71
CA ARG A 184 -18.48 6.76 -49.36
C ARG A 184 -18.39 7.09 -50.86
N LYS A 185 -17.57 8.07 -51.25
CA LYS A 185 -17.36 8.42 -52.67
C LYS A 185 -16.73 7.28 -53.48
N ARG A 186 -15.78 6.54 -52.90
CA ARG A 186 -15.15 5.39 -53.57
C ARG A 186 -16.11 4.22 -53.79
N LEU A 187 -17.00 3.95 -52.84
CA LEU A 187 -18.00 2.88 -52.94
C LEU A 187 -19.15 3.22 -53.91
N THR A 188 -19.54 4.49 -54.04
CA THR A 188 -20.55 4.90 -55.03
C THR A 188 -20.01 4.97 -56.45
N ALA A 189 -18.70 5.17 -56.64
CA ALA A 189 -18.09 5.20 -57.97
C ALA A 189 -17.93 3.80 -58.62
N SER A 190 -17.94 2.73 -57.82
CA SER A 190 -17.84 1.35 -58.31
C SER A 190 -19.17 0.71 -58.74
N PHE A 191 -20.30 1.39 -58.54
CA PHE A 191 -21.65 0.90 -58.89
C PHE A 191 -22.30 1.66 -60.04
N SER A 192 -21.53 2.40 -60.83
CA SER A 192 -22.07 3.17 -61.95
C SER A 192 -21.18 3.08 -63.18
N GLN A 193 -21.08 1.89 -63.77
CA GLN A 193 -20.91 1.78 -65.22
C GLN A 193 -21.82 0.65 -65.75
N PRO A 194 -22.56 0.89 -66.85
CA PRO A 194 -23.56 -0.03 -67.40
C PRO A 194 -22.95 -1.26 -68.09
#